data_AF-A0A971AKV8-F1
#
_entry.id   AF-A0A971AKV8-F1
#
_cell.length_a   1.000
_cell.length_b   1.000
_cell.length_c   1.000
_cell.angle_alpha   90.00
_cell.angle_beta   90.00
_cell.angle_gamma   90.00
#
_symmetry.space_group_name_H-M   'P 1'
#
loop_
_entity.id
_entity.type
_entity.pdbx_description
1 polymer ?
#
loop_
_entity_poly.entity_id
_entity_poly.type
_entity_poly.pdbx_seq_one_letter_code
_entity_poly.pdbx_strand_id
1 'polypeptide(L)'
;MNNRALENNEIRRVMDTCLPGLENNSDFDLEVLRQVRGEVKVKKKLSIGFVLVIAIILITVTALAASLLWQDYATEIKNVEQEQGEYQNWEIEDKQHLLQILVDLGEIEPSEAMEELRNEATPEQQKHQLADQLVLSVLENDEYMSRFAEDGLNAVSWLSLTYAVMGYETTWTPEQRVWLQEIEAQYGLDINAGDYTFVLPSKEEISETEAVAIAKDGIIRAWNLPQNELDQAIVVADLYVTEERPNYKRWFVEFMLNCDNEDVMDDRGYWAFVDGTGHLIEDTDRSAELIIETPVNRLLSAGEEPVPPLIETYSHYMIYELNVLVRNWSIEAKAEYSAEVRPQVQALLESGDLAPITNPNSRYPLPNPEILASTHYAYGLPSGDAVQESEALELARKMIEETFGTPAETLLSDWSFYVYYDVTNEAQPLWRVIYYPISFEGMAAVPVYRVELDGKTGERVSLEQNEWQDLYDESLFNLKWY
;
A
#
# COMPACT_ATOMS: atom_id res chain seq x y z
N MET A 1 -43.32 -15.23 64.18
CA MET A 1 -42.48 -14.01 64.13
C MET A 1 -41.19 -14.29 64.88
N ASN A 2 -40.00 -13.98 64.38
CA ASN A 2 -39.48 -14.01 63.01
C ASN A 2 -37.95 -14.04 63.23
N ASN A 3 -37.27 -14.99 62.61
CA ASN A 3 -35.82 -15.11 62.63
C ASN A 3 -35.18 -13.84 62.03
N ARG A 4 -34.40 -13.10 62.80
CA ARG A 4 -33.33 -12.22 62.27
C ARG A 4 -32.16 -12.19 63.25
N ALA A 5 -31.45 -13.32 63.31
CA ALA A 5 -30.12 -13.45 63.90
C ALA A 5 -29.04 -13.71 62.84
N LEU A 6 -29.31 -13.38 61.56
CA LEU A 6 -28.42 -13.63 60.43
C LEU A 6 -28.60 -12.48 59.44
N GLU A 7 -27.91 -11.36 59.64
CA GLU A 7 -27.79 -10.32 58.60
C GLU A 7 -26.62 -9.35 58.83
N ASN A 8 -25.70 -9.61 59.77
CA ASN A 8 -24.65 -8.63 60.16
C ASN A 8 -23.21 -9.15 60.05
N ASN A 9 -22.94 -10.12 59.18
CA ASN A 9 -21.63 -10.77 59.09
C ASN A 9 -21.02 -10.85 57.67
N GLU A 10 -21.76 -10.52 56.61
CA GLU A 10 -21.21 -10.53 55.25
C GLU A 10 -20.54 -9.21 54.87
N ILE A 11 -21.15 -8.06 55.20
CA ILE A 11 -20.59 -6.74 54.87
C ILE A 11 -19.25 -6.51 55.59
N ARG A 12 -19.15 -6.91 56.86
CA ARG A 12 -17.94 -6.74 57.66
C ARG A 12 -16.79 -7.61 57.14
N ARG A 13 -17.09 -8.84 56.75
CA ARG A 13 -16.12 -9.77 56.15
C ARG A 13 -15.63 -9.30 54.78
N VAL A 14 -16.50 -8.70 53.96
CA VAL A 14 -16.10 -8.12 52.66
C VAL A 14 -15.19 -6.91 52.85
N MET A 15 -15.47 -6.04 53.82
CA MET A 15 -14.58 -4.90 54.14
C MET A 15 -13.20 -5.34 54.62
N ASP A 16 -13.12 -6.33 55.52
CA ASP A 16 -11.84 -6.82 56.05
C ASP A 16 -11.02 -7.58 54.98
N THR A 17 -11.68 -8.15 53.97
CA THR A 17 -11.01 -8.84 52.84
C THR A 17 -10.52 -7.86 51.76
N CYS A 18 -11.23 -6.75 51.55
CA CYS A 18 -10.87 -5.76 50.52
C CYS A 18 -9.79 -4.76 50.97
N LEU A 19 -9.51 -4.65 52.27
CA LEU A 19 -8.54 -3.69 52.81
C LEU A 19 -7.62 -4.33 53.87
N PRO A 20 -6.80 -5.33 53.51
CA PRO A 20 -5.88 -5.98 54.44
C PRO A 20 -4.69 -5.04 54.71
N GLY A 21 -4.88 -4.11 55.64
CA GLY A 21 -3.87 -3.11 55.99
C GLY A 21 -4.37 -1.98 56.89
N LEU A 22 -5.69 -1.87 57.10
CA LEU A 22 -6.30 -0.86 57.96
C LEU A 22 -6.55 -1.32 59.40
N GLU A 23 -5.96 -2.45 59.80
CA GLU A 23 -6.01 -2.88 61.21
C GLU A 23 -5.01 -2.08 62.06
N ASN A 24 -5.55 -1.08 62.76
CA ASN A 24 -5.11 -0.60 64.08
C ASN A 24 -3.59 -0.48 64.29
N ASN A 25 -2.92 0.35 63.49
CA ASN A 25 -1.58 0.82 63.84
C ASN A 25 -1.65 2.23 64.43
N SER A 26 -1.35 2.35 65.73
CA SER A 26 -1.29 3.63 66.45
C SER A 26 -0.23 4.60 65.91
N ASP A 27 0.64 4.14 65.01
CA ASP A 27 1.72 4.94 64.42
C ASP A 27 1.40 5.47 63.02
N PHE A 28 0.21 5.19 62.47
CA PHE A 28 -0.19 5.67 61.14
C PHE A 28 -0.27 7.21 61.08
N ASP A 29 -0.82 7.84 62.11
CA ASP A 29 -0.93 9.30 62.18
C ASP A 29 0.45 9.98 62.25
N LEU A 30 1.43 9.32 62.87
CA LEU A 30 2.82 9.81 62.94
C LEU A 30 3.54 9.68 61.60
N GLU A 31 3.33 8.59 60.85
CA GLU A 31 3.95 8.39 59.54
C GLU A 31 3.38 9.35 58.49
N VAL A 32 2.06 9.58 58.51
CA VAL A 32 1.40 10.57 57.64
C VAL A 32 1.90 11.99 57.94
N LEU A 33 2.05 12.36 59.22
CA LEU A 33 2.60 13.67 59.60
C LEU A 33 4.07 13.85 59.21
N ARG A 34 4.84 12.75 59.13
CA ARG A 34 6.25 12.77 58.68
C ARG A 34 6.37 12.92 57.16
N GLN A 35 5.44 12.32 56.42
CA GLN A 35 5.32 12.50 54.96
C GLN A 35 4.85 13.91 54.59
N VAL A 36 3.86 14.45 55.29
CA VAL A 36 3.32 15.81 55.03
C VAL A 36 4.32 16.92 55.40
N ARG A 37 5.21 16.69 56.37
CA ARG A 37 6.31 17.61 56.71
C ARG A 37 7.49 17.57 55.73
N GLY A 38 7.49 16.67 54.73
CA GLY A 38 8.55 16.57 53.75
C GLY A 38 9.88 16.05 54.31
N GLU A 39 9.85 15.39 55.47
CA GLU A 39 11.06 14.87 56.14
C GLU A 39 11.63 13.62 55.43
N VAL A 40 10.90 13.05 54.46
CA VAL A 40 11.35 11.96 53.59
C VAL A 40 11.78 12.51 52.23
N LYS A 41 13.09 12.73 52.05
CA LYS A 41 13.67 13.00 50.73
C LYS A 41 13.76 11.71 49.91
N VAL A 42 12.76 11.43 49.07
CA VAL A 42 12.90 10.42 48.00
C VAL A 42 13.62 11.04 46.79
N LYS A 43 14.79 10.47 46.43
CA LYS A 43 15.39 10.69 45.11
C LYS A 43 14.49 10.01 44.07
N LYS A 44 13.67 10.79 43.36
CA LYS A 44 12.84 10.27 42.26
C LYS A 44 13.76 9.78 41.14
N LYS A 45 13.93 8.47 41.00
CA LYS A 45 14.46 7.87 39.78
C LYS A 45 13.27 7.72 38.82
N LEU A 46 13.33 8.37 37.67
CA LEU A 46 12.33 8.22 36.60
C LEU A 46 12.27 6.74 36.21
N SER A 47 11.07 6.16 36.08
CA SER A 47 10.95 4.77 35.64
C SER A 47 11.32 4.68 34.15
N ILE A 48 11.93 3.56 33.74
CA ILE A 48 12.32 3.33 32.35
C ILE A 48 11.12 3.49 31.39
N GLY A 49 9.92 3.07 31.80
CA GLY A 49 8.69 3.29 31.03
C GLY A 49 8.30 4.77 30.88
N PHE A 50 8.55 5.60 31.91
CA PHE A 50 8.31 7.04 31.82
C PHE A 50 9.36 7.76 30.96
N VAL A 51 10.61 7.28 30.96
CA VAL A 51 11.66 7.77 30.04
C VAL A 51 11.32 7.39 28.60
N LEU A 52 10.81 6.18 28.35
CA LEU A 52 10.33 5.75 27.03
C LEU A 52 9.14 6.59 26.55
N VAL A 53 8.14 6.85 27.41
CA VAL A 53 7.00 7.71 27.04
C VAL A 53 7.45 9.14 26.74
N ILE A 54 8.38 9.70 27.54
CA ILE A 54 8.95 11.03 27.24
C ILE A 54 9.75 10.99 25.92
N ALA A 55 10.52 9.94 25.66
CA ALA A 55 11.26 9.80 24.41
C ALA A 55 10.32 9.70 23.20
N ILE A 56 9.24 8.91 23.29
CA ILE A 56 8.23 8.80 22.23
C ILE A 56 7.49 10.13 22.02
N ILE A 57 7.10 10.83 23.09
CA ILE A 57 6.48 12.17 23.00
C ILE A 57 7.46 13.19 22.39
N LEU A 58 8.75 13.13 22.73
CA LEU A 58 9.75 14.02 22.15
C LEU A 58 9.97 13.70 20.66
N ILE A 59 10.06 12.43 20.26
CA ILE A 59 10.23 12.01 18.86
C ILE A 59 9.02 12.43 18.01
N THR A 60 7.80 12.15 18.48
CA THR A 60 6.55 12.54 17.79
C THR A 60 6.38 14.06 17.67
N VAL A 61 6.78 14.83 18.67
CA VAL A 61 6.75 16.31 18.60
C VAL A 61 7.80 16.86 17.64
N THR A 62 8.97 16.22 17.52
CA THR A 62 10.01 16.63 16.55
C THR A 62 9.57 16.37 15.12
N ALA A 63 9.03 15.18 14.81
CA ALA A 63 8.54 14.86 13.45
C ALA A 63 7.38 15.77 13.01
N LEU A 64 6.45 16.08 13.93
CA LEU A 64 5.36 17.03 13.63
C LEU A 64 5.90 18.44 13.34
N ALA A 65 6.89 18.91 14.10
CA ALA A 65 7.51 20.21 13.85
C ALA A 65 8.29 20.25 12.52
N ALA A 66 9.02 19.18 12.19
CA ALA A 66 9.74 19.04 10.93
C ALA A 66 8.77 19.05 9.74
N SER A 67 7.66 18.31 9.82
CA SER A 67 6.66 18.31 8.73
C SER A 67 6.06 19.70 8.47
N LEU A 68 5.67 20.44 9.51
CA LEU A 68 5.12 21.80 9.35
C LEU A 68 6.14 22.77 8.78
N LEU A 69 7.41 22.66 9.20
CA LEU A 69 8.48 23.50 8.66
C LEU A 69 8.82 23.14 7.21
N TRP A 70 8.84 21.86 6.87
CA TRP A 70 9.07 21.43 5.48
C TRP A 70 8.00 21.92 4.53
N GLN A 71 6.73 21.95 4.97
CA GLN A 71 5.64 22.48 4.14
C GLN A 71 5.88 23.92 3.67
N ASP A 72 6.52 24.74 4.50
CA ASP A 72 6.89 26.11 4.15
C ASP A 72 8.03 26.16 3.11
N TYR A 73 8.95 25.18 3.12
CA TYR A 73 10.12 25.13 2.23
C TYR A 73 9.92 24.32 0.95
N ALA A 74 9.01 23.35 0.91
CA ALA A 74 8.89 22.43 -0.23
C ALA A 74 8.62 23.16 -1.56
N THR A 75 7.83 24.24 -1.51
CA THR A 75 7.56 25.08 -2.70
C THR A 75 8.83 25.79 -3.17
N GLU A 76 9.69 26.23 -2.26
CA GLU A 76 10.98 26.86 -2.60
C GLU A 76 11.91 25.85 -3.27
N ILE A 77 12.09 24.67 -2.66
CA ILE A 77 12.89 23.58 -3.22
C ILE A 77 12.35 23.14 -4.59
N LYS A 78 11.02 23.05 -4.74
CA LYS A 78 10.41 22.72 -6.03
C LYS A 78 10.68 23.77 -7.10
N ASN A 79 10.69 25.06 -6.76
CA ASN A 79 11.03 26.12 -7.72
C ASN A 79 12.48 26.00 -8.19
N VAL A 80 13.42 25.72 -7.28
CA VAL A 80 14.83 25.49 -7.65
C VAL A 80 14.95 24.30 -8.61
N GLU A 81 14.26 23.20 -8.32
CA GLU A 81 14.21 22.02 -9.20
C GLU A 81 13.63 22.35 -10.59
N GLN A 82 12.57 23.16 -10.67
CA GLN A 82 11.99 23.60 -11.94
C GLN A 82 12.92 24.51 -12.75
N GLU A 83 13.68 25.38 -12.07
CA GLU A 83 14.58 26.34 -12.71
C GLU A 83 15.89 25.69 -13.17
N GLN A 84 16.44 24.77 -12.38
CA GLN A 84 17.79 24.22 -12.56
C GLN A 84 17.80 22.74 -13.00
N GLY A 85 16.64 22.08 -12.96
CA GLY A 85 16.49 20.67 -13.30
C GLY A 85 17.01 19.76 -12.18
N GLU A 86 17.67 18.67 -12.57
CA GLU A 86 18.21 17.67 -11.65
C GLU A 86 19.20 18.27 -10.64
N TYR A 87 19.14 17.79 -9.39
CA TYR A 87 19.96 18.27 -8.27
C TYR A 87 21.47 18.37 -8.57
N GLN A 88 22.00 17.44 -9.38
CA GLN A 88 23.41 17.44 -9.76
C GLN A 88 23.87 18.73 -10.47
N ASN A 89 22.95 19.42 -11.13
CA ASN A 89 23.22 20.66 -11.87
C ASN A 89 22.99 21.93 -11.05
N TRP A 90 22.55 21.81 -9.80
CA TRP A 90 22.22 22.98 -8.98
C TRP A 90 23.47 23.78 -8.60
N GLU A 91 23.33 25.10 -8.57
CA GLU A 91 24.33 26.02 -8.04
C GLU A 91 24.64 25.71 -6.57
N ILE A 92 25.89 25.97 -6.15
CA ILE A 92 26.35 25.56 -4.83
C ILE A 92 25.58 26.25 -3.69
N GLU A 93 25.18 27.50 -3.90
CA GLU A 93 24.40 28.27 -2.93
C GLU A 93 23.05 27.61 -2.63
N ASP A 94 22.38 27.07 -3.65
CA ASP A 94 21.07 26.41 -3.48
C ASP A 94 21.21 25.05 -2.80
N LYS A 95 22.26 24.29 -3.12
CA LYS A 95 22.60 23.05 -2.38
C LYS A 95 22.88 23.33 -0.91
N GLN A 96 23.63 24.38 -0.61
CA GLN A 96 23.92 24.80 0.76
C GLN A 96 22.66 25.25 1.50
N HIS A 97 21.74 25.92 0.80
CA HIS A 97 20.48 26.34 1.37
C HIS A 97 19.60 25.14 1.73
N LEU A 98 19.43 24.18 0.81
CA LEU A 98 18.72 22.92 1.06
C LEU A 98 19.28 22.17 2.28
N LEU A 99 20.60 22.02 2.36
CA LEU A 99 21.22 21.33 3.50
C LEU A 99 21.03 22.06 4.82
N GLN A 100 20.99 23.40 4.80
CA GLN A 100 20.67 24.17 6.00
C GLN A 100 19.22 23.94 6.44
N ILE A 101 18.27 23.87 5.50
CA ILE A 101 16.87 23.50 5.80
C ILE A 101 16.85 22.11 6.45
N LEU A 102 17.53 21.11 5.89
CA LEU A 102 17.57 19.75 6.43
C LEU A 102 18.24 19.68 7.81
N VAL A 103 19.25 20.52 8.10
CA VAL A 103 19.80 20.67 9.46
C VAL A 103 18.78 21.29 10.42
N ASP A 104 18.06 22.33 9.99
CA ASP A 104 17.08 23.02 10.83
C ASP A 104 15.87 22.13 11.15
N LEU A 105 15.54 21.20 10.24
CA LEU A 105 14.52 20.15 10.42
C LEU A 105 15.01 19.00 11.32
N GLY A 106 16.32 18.87 11.51
CA GLY A 106 16.93 17.79 12.29
C GLY A 106 17.20 16.51 11.49
N GLU A 107 17.06 16.54 10.17
CA GLU A 107 17.37 15.42 9.26
C GLU A 107 18.89 15.26 9.06
N ILE A 108 19.64 16.35 9.23
CA ILE A 108 21.11 16.34 9.19
C ILE A 108 21.66 16.86 10.51
N GLU A 109 22.50 16.07 11.16
CA GLU A 109 23.22 16.52 12.35
C GLU A 109 24.29 17.57 12.00
N PRO A 110 24.44 18.64 12.81
CA PRO A 110 25.53 19.59 12.65
C PRO A 110 26.90 18.90 12.67
N SER A 111 27.69 19.09 11.61
CA SER A 111 28.95 18.37 11.40
C SER A 111 30.08 19.27 10.87
N GLU A 112 31.33 18.80 10.97
CA GLU A 112 32.49 19.48 10.36
C GLU A 112 32.32 19.65 8.85
N ALA A 113 31.64 18.71 8.16
CA ALA A 113 31.30 18.82 6.75
C ALA A 113 30.39 20.03 6.46
N MET A 114 29.39 20.28 7.32
CA MET A 114 28.54 21.48 7.22
C MET A 114 29.31 22.77 7.51
N GLU A 115 30.32 22.74 8.39
CA GLU A 115 31.22 23.89 8.59
C GLU A 115 32.13 24.14 7.37
N GLU A 116 32.67 23.08 6.77
CA GLU A 116 33.54 23.15 5.59
C GLU A 116 32.79 23.64 4.34
N LEU A 117 31.51 23.27 4.18
CA LEU A 117 30.64 23.81 3.13
C LEU A 117 30.57 25.35 3.22
N ARG A 118 30.37 25.90 4.42
CA ARG A 118 30.23 27.35 4.64
C ARG A 118 31.56 28.12 4.58
N ASN A 119 32.69 27.43 4.53
CA ASN A 119 34.00 28.08 4.49
C ASN A 119 34.29 28.64 3.08
N GLU A 120 34.49 29.96 2.99
CA GLU A 120 34.83 30.65 1.74
C GLU A 120 36.14 30.17 1.12
N ALA A 121 37.07 29.63 1.93
CA ALA A 121 38.35 29.13 1.44
C ALA A 121 38.25 27.74 0.80
N THR A 122 37.15 27.02 0.98
CA THR A 122 36.94 25.68 0.40
C THR A 122 36.67 25.81 -1.11
N PRO A 123 37.38 25.06 -1.97
CA PRO A 123 37.10 25.04 -3.41
C PRO A 123 35.66 24.62 -3.71
N GLU A 124 35.02 25.29 -4.66
CA GLU A 124 33.62 25.06 -5.05
C GLU A 124 33.33 23.60 -5.41
N GLN A 125 34.21 22.96 -6.20
CA GLN A 125 34.08 21.55 -6.55
C GLN A 125 34.05 20.64 -5.30
N GLN A 126 34.84 20.97 -4.28
CA GLN A 126 34.85 20.22 -3.03
C GLN A 126 33.56 20.46 -2.24
N LYS A 127 33.00 21.68 -2.30
CA LYS A 127 31.70 21.97 -1.70
C LYS A 127 30.58 21.17 -2.36
N HIS A 128 30.54 21.07 -3.69
CA HIS A 128 29.56 20.22 -4.36
C HIS A 128 29.66 18.76 -3.89
N GLN A 129 30.86 18.19 -3.84
CA GLN A 129 31.06 16.82 -3.38
C GLN A 129 30.59 16.59 -1.94
N LEU A 130 30.86 17.54 -1.04
CA LEU A 130 30.37 17.46 0.34
C LEU A 130 28.85 17.59 0.41
N ALA A 131 28.26 18.47 -0.39
CA ALA A 131 26.81 18.67 -0.41
C ALA A 131 26.08 17.43 -0.93
N ASP A 132 26.59 16.84 -2.00
CA ASP A 132 26.08 15.61 -2.61
C ASP A 132 26.11 14.44 -1.60
N GLN A 133 27.19 14.29 -0.84
CA GLN A 133 27.28 13.26 0.21
C GLN A 133 26.27 13.47 1.34
N LEU A 134 26.07 14.72 1.78
CA LEU A 134 25.17 15.02 2.87
C LEU A 134 23.70 14.82 2.49
N VAL A 135 23.29 15.25 1.30
CA VAL A 135 21.89 15.07 0.87
C VAL A 135 21.55 13.59 0.64
N LEU A 136 22.49 12.81 0.08
CA LEU A 136 22.29 11.36 -0.09
C LEU A 136 22.14 10.66 1.26
N SER A 137 22.89 11.09 2.27
CA SER A 137 22.75 10.51 3.62
C SER A 137 21.34 10.68 4.21
N VAL A 138 20.59 11.71 3.81
CA VAL A 138 19.19 11.88 4.24
C VAL A 138 18.32 10.79 3.63
N LEU A 139 18.47 10.50 2.34
CA LEU A 139 17.72 9.45 1.66
C LEU A 139 18.14 8.06 2.13
N GLU A 140 19.42 7.83 2.38
CA GLU A 140 19.96 6.55 2.87
C GLU A 140 19.55 6.21 4.31
N ASN A 141 19.33 7.23 5.14
CA ASN A 141 18.93 7.04 6.54
C ASN A 141 17.43 6.78 6.69
N ASP A 142 16.63 7.05 5.65
CA ASP A 142 15.21 6.70 5.63
C ASP A 142 15.02 5.27 5.12
N GLU A 143 14.23 4.49 5.87
CA GLU A 143 14.04 3.05 5.65
C GLU A 143 13.48 2.76 4.24
N TYR A 144 12.63 3.64 3.72
CA TYR A 144 12.00 3.48 2.41
C TYR A 144 12.85 4.08 1.30
N MET A 145 13.35 5.30 1.50
CA MET A 145 14.15 6.00 0.48
C MET A 145 15.52 5.34 0.24
N SER A 146 16.03 4.56 1.21
CA SER A 146 17.27 3.79 1.04
C SER A 146 17.24 2.80 -0.15
N ARG A 147 16.04 2.38 -0.58
CA ARG A 147 15.86 1.50 -1.75
C ARG A 147 16.18 2.20 -3.07
N PHE A 148 16.03 3.52 -3.11
CA PHE A 148 16.39 4.36 -4.25
C PHE A 148 17.82 4.88 -4.15
N ALA A 149 18.62 4.40 -3.18
CA ALA A 149 20.02 4.82 -3.02
C ALA A 149 20.88 4.47 -4.25
N GLU A 150 20.50 3.43 -5.02
CA GLU A 150 21.17 3.05 -6.27
C GLU A 150 21.06 4.11 -7.38
N ASP A 151 19.98 4.91 -7.36
CA ASP A 151 19.78 6.03 -8.29
C ASP A 151 20.65 7.24 -7.93
N GLY A 152 21.28 7.22 -6.76
CA GLY A 152 22.21 8.25 -6.30
C GLY A 152 21.59 9.65 -6.38
N LEU A 153 22.31 10.59 -7.00
CA LEU A 153 21.85 11.99 -7.10
C LEU A 153 20.60 12.17 -7.97
N ASN A 154 20.22 11.18 -8.79
CA ASN A 154 19.00 11.24 -9.59
C ASN A 154 17.75 11.02 -8.73
N ALA A 155 17.87 10.32 -7.59
CA ALA A 155 16.79 10.20 -6.63
C ALA A 155 16.55 11.48 -5.83
N VAL A 156 17.45 12.47 -5.86
CA VAL A 156 17.29 13.73 -5.12
C VAL A 156 16.32 14.64 -5.86
N SER A 157 15.11 14.75 -5.33
CA SER A 157 14.03 15.59 -5.83
C SER A 157 13.25 16.18 -4.65
N TRP A 158 12.44 17.19 -4.89
CA TRP A 158 11.54 17.74 -3.88
C TRP A 158 10.62 16.67 -3.27
N LEU A 159 10.18 15.69 -4.07
CA LEU A 159 9.20 14.69 -3.66
C LEU A 159 9.86 13.62 -2.79
N SER A 160 11.03 13.12 -3.20
CA SER A 160 11.81 12.17 -2.40
C SER A 160 12.27 12.78 -1.07
N LEU A 161 12.65 14.05 -1.06
CA LEU A 161 12.96 14.78 0.18
C LEU A 161 11.70 14.98 1.05
N THR A 162 10.54 15.19 0.43
CA THR A 162 9.26 15.27 1.16
C THR A 162 8.96 13.97 1.87
N TYR A 163 9.11 12.82 1.22
CA TYR A 163 8.92 11.53 1.86
C TYR A 163 9.97 11.24 2.93
N ALA A 164 11.24 11.60 2.72
CA ALA A 164 12.28 11.43 3.73
C ALA A 164 11.99 12.25 5.00
N VAL A 165 11.50 13.48 4.86
CA VAL A 165 11.22 14.37 6.02
C VAL A 165 9.88 14.04 6.70
N MET A 166 8.85 13.77 5.91
CA MET A 166 7.46 13.62 6.42
C MET A 166 7.06 12.17 6.64
N GLY A 167 7.87 11.22 6.21
CA GLY A 167 7.49 9.81 6.14
C GLY A 167 6.51 9.53 5.00
N TYR A 168 6.01 8.30 4.94
CA TYR A 168 5.11 7.85 3.89
C TYR A 168 3.71 8.47 4.01
N GLU A 169 3.03 8.65 2.88
CA GLU A 169 1.71 9.30 2.79
C GLU A 169 0.65 8.65 3.71
N THR A 170 0.79 7.36 3.98
CA THR A 170 -0.11 6.63 4.88
C THR A 170 -0.03 7.07 6.34
N THR A 171 1.03 7.78 6.72
CA THR A 171 1.21 8.36 8.05
C THR A 171 0.75 9.82 8.13
N TRP A 172 0.41 10.41 6.99
CA TRP A 172 0.09 11.84 6.90
C TRP A 172 -1.31 12.15 7.44
N THR A 173 -1.53 13.41 7.81
CA THR A 173 -2.87 13.93 8.10
C THR A 173 -3.58 14.32 6.80
N PRO A 174 -4.92 14.45 6.81
CA PRO A 174 -5.65 14.98 5.65
C PRO A 174 -5.13 16.34 5.17
N GLU A 175 -4.71 17.22 6.09
CA GLU A 175 -4.09 18.51 5.74
C GLU A 175 -2.79 18.36 4.95
N GLN A 176 -1.97 17.38 5.30
CA GLN A 176 -0.71 17.11 4.60
C GLN A 176 -0.97 16.54 3.19
N ARG A 177 -1.95 15.64 3.03
CA ARG A 177 -2.31 15.10 1.70
C ARG A 177 -2.94 16.16 0.79
N VAL A 178 -3.83 17.00 1.32
CA VAL A 178 -4.36 18.16 0.57
C VAL A 178 -3.24 19.10 0.14
N TRP A 179 -2.33 19.42 1.05
CA TRP A 179 -1.18 20.29 0.76
C TRP A 179 -0.29 19.72 -0.36
N LEU A 180 -0.01 18.43 -0.36
CA LEU A 180 0.79 17.80 -1.41
C LEU A 180 0.10 17.93 -2.78
N GLN A 181 -1.19 17.58 -2.85
CA GLN A 181 -1.95 17.69 -4.10
C GLN A 181 -1.99 19.14 -4.62
N GLU A 182 -2.10 20.13 -3.73
CA GLU A 182 -2.05 21.55 -4.12
C GLU A 182 -0.71 21.92 -4.76
N ILE A 183 0.41 21.44 -4.22
CA ILE A 183 1.74 21.63 -4.82
C ILE A 183 1.82 20.92 -6.17
N GLU A 184 1.45 19.64 -6.24
CA GLU A 184 1.50 18.88 -7.49
C GLU A 184 0.66 19.52 -8.59
N ALA A 185 -0.54 19.97 -8.26
CA ALA A 185 -1.41 20.70 -9.18
C ALA A 185 -0.79 22.03 -9.63
N GLN A 186 -0.15 22.79 -8.72
CA GLN A 186 0.53 24.04 -9.04
C GLN A 186 1.63 23.86 -10.11
N TYR A 187 2.34 22.72 -10.08
CA TYR A 187 3.43 22.42 -11.00
C TYR A 187 3.03 21.48 -12.16
N GLY A 188 1.75 21.14 -12.29
CA GLY A 188 1.25 20.27 -13.37
C GLY A 188 1.73 18.81 -13.26
N LEU A 189 1.99 18.36 -12.03
CA LEU A 189 2.46 17.01 -11.69
C LEU A 189 1.34 16.11 -11.17
N ASP A 190 0.17 16.67 -10.88
CA ASP A 190 -0.99 15.89 -10.47
C ASP A 190 -1.45 15.01 -11.64
N ILE A 191 -1.06 13.74 -11.59
CA ILE A 191 -1.43 12.72 -12.58
C ILE A 191 -2.94 12.46 -12.62
N ASN A 192 -3.65 12.86 -11.57
CA ASN A 192 -5.10 12.78 -11.43
C ASN A 192 -5.79 14.13 -11.65
N ALA A 193 -5.07 15.13 -12.19
CA ALA A 193 -5.60 16.47 -12.40
C ALA A 193 -6.88 16.42 -13.26
N GLY A 194 -8.01 16.81 -12.64
CA GLY A 194 -9.34 16.83 -13.26
C GLY A 194 -10.26 15.70 -12.83
N ASP A 195 -9.75 14.62 -12.22
CA ASP A 195 -10.58 13.51 -11.74
C ASP A 195 -11.16 13.83 -10.35
N TYR A 196 -10.32 14.23 -9.41
CA TYR A 196 -10.74 14.60 -8.04
C TYR A 196 -9.79 15.59 -7.37
N THR A 197 -10.30 16.29 -6.37
CA THR A 197 -9.55 17.23 -5.54
C THR A 197 -9.81 16.91 -4.07
N PHE A 198 -8.73 16.66 -3.32
CA PHE A 198 -8.77 16.49 -1.87
C PHE A 198 -9.21 17.78 -1.19
N VAL A 199 -10.04 17.65 -0.17
CA VAL A 199 -10.58 18.77 0.60
C VAL A 199 -10.60 18.42 2.07
N LEU A 200 -10.50 19.44 2.92
CA LEU A 200 -10.57 19.23 4.35
C LEU A 200 -12.00 18.99 4.84
N PRO A 201 -12.18 18.10 5.83
CA PRO A 201 -13.46 17.93 6.49
C PRO A 201 -13.85 19.23 7.20
N SER A 202 -15.10 19.65 7.00
CA SER A 202 -15.71 20.70 7.79
C SER A 202 -16.52 20.08 8.94
N LYS A 203 -17.19 20.91 9.75
CA LYS A 203 -18.09 20.39 10.80
C LYS A 203 -19.40 19.81 10.26
N GLU A 204 -19.63 19.94 8.95
CA GLU A 204 -20.85 19.47 8.30
C GLU A 204 -20.75 18.00 7.87
N GLU A 205 -19.54 17.52 7.60
CA GLU A 205 -19.28 16.13 7.25
C GLU A 205 -18.93 15.28 8.48
N ILE A 206 -19.11 13.97 8.36
CA ILE A 206 -18.57 13.01 9.31
C ILE A 206 -17.04 13.09 9.36
N SER A 207 -16.47 12.78 10.52
CA SER A 207 -15.02 12.76 10.72
C SER A 207 -14.36 11.59 9.97
N GLU A 208 -13.04 11.71 9.74
CA GLU A 208 -12.21 10.64 9.17
C GLU A 208 -12.39 9.32 9.94
N THR A 209 -12.32 9.35 11.28
CA THR A 209 -12.51 8.17 12.13
C THR A 209 -13.90 7.53 11.95
N GLU A 210 -14.94 8.33 11.76
CA GLU A 210 -16.29 7.84 11.50
C GLU A 210 -16.38 7.21 10.10
N ALA A 211 -15.79 7.85 9.09
CA ALA A 211 -15.75 7.34 7.73
C ALA A 211 -15.02 6.00 7.67
N VAL A 212 -13.86 5.90 8.33
CA VAL A 212 -13.08 4.66 8.48
C VAL A 212 -13.90 3.56 9.15
N ALA A 213 -14.59 3.87 10.25
CA ALA A 213 -15.41 2.87 10.94
C ALA A 213 -16.57 2.36 10.08
N ILE A 214 -17.23 3.26 9.33
CA ILE A 214 -18.32 2.92 8.42
C ILE A 214 -17.81 2.09 7.23
N ALA A 215 -16.69 2.49 6.64
CA ALA A 215 -16.02 1.76 5.57
C ALA A 215 -15.64 0.35 6.03
N LYS A 216 -14.99 0.23 7.20
CA LYS A 216 -14.60 -1.06 7.80
C LYS A 216 -15.79 -1.99 7.99
N ASP A 217 -16.88 -1.51 8.60
CA ASP A 217 -18.10 -2.31 8.79
C ASP A 217 -18.77 -2.65 7.44
N GLY A 218 -18.72 -1.76 6.47
CA GLY A 218 -19.15 -2.00 5.09
C GLY A 218 -18.40 -3.14 4.43
N ILE A 219 -17.06 -3.06 4.42
CA ILE A 219 -16.15 -4.04 3.84
C ILE A 219 -16.34 -5.40 4.52
N ILE A 220 -16.27 -5.45 5.85
CA ILE A 220 -16.40 -6.71 6.60
C ILE A 220 -17.74 -7.41 6.31
N ARG A 221 -18.84 -6.65 6.22
CA ARG A 221 -20.16 -7.22 5.91
C ARG A 221 -20.27 -7.67 4.46
N ALA A 222 -19.82 -6.85 3.51
CA ALA A 222 -19.90 -7.17 2.09
C ALA A 222 -19.07 -8.42 1.74
N TRP A 223 -17.90 -8.56 2.36
CA TRP A 223 -16.97 -9.64 2.09
C TRP A 223 -17.07 -10.81 3.07
N ASN A 224 -17.96 -10.71 4.06
CA ASN A 224 -18.12 -11.70 5.13
C ASN A 224 -16.78 -12.04 5.82
N LEU A 225 -15.96 -11.01 6.05
CA LEU A 225 -14.64 -11.16 6.65
C LEU A 225 -14.74 -11.39 8.16
N PRO A 226 -13.71 -11.99 8.78
CA PRO A 226 -13.53 -11.92 10.22
C PRO A 226 -13.51 -10.46 10.70
N GLN A 227 -14.08 -10.19 11.86
CA GLN A 227 -14.15 -8.82 12.42
C GLN A 227 -12.77 -8.18 12.64
N ASN A 228 -11.75 -9.02 12.84
CA ASN A 228 -10.38 -8.61 13.09
C ASN A 228 -9.50 -8.59 11.83
N GLU A 229 -10.04 -8.89 10.65
CA GLU A 229 -9.25 -8.98 9.41
C GLU A 229 -8.55 -7.64 9.09
N LEU A 230 -9.27 -6.53 9.29
CA LEU A 230 -8.79 -5.18 9.00
C LEU A 230 -8.24 -4.47 10.25
N ASP A 231 -7.85 -5.19 11.30
CA ASP A 231 -7.30 -4.58 12.53
C ASP A 231 -5.84 -4.16 12.38
N GLN A 232 -5.10 -4.80 11.46
CA GLN A 232 -3.68 -4.53 11.20
C GLN A 232 -3.45 -3.79 9.89
N ALA A 233 -4.52 -3.41 9.19
CA ALA A 233 -4.41 -2.67 7.95
C ALA A 233 -3.82 -1.28 8.22
N ILE A 234 -2.96 -0.83 7.30
CA ILE A 234 -2.67 0.60 7.15
C ILE A 234 -3.91 1.23 6.51
N VAL A 235 -4.43 2.29 7.13
CA VAL A 235 -5.70 2.91 6.69
C VAL A 235 -5.43 4.32 6.22
N VAL A 236 -5.88 4.64 5.01
CA VAL A 236 -5.88 6.00 4.46
C VAL A 236 -7.31 6.39 4.15
N ALA A 237 -7.69 7.60 4.54
CA ALA A 237 -9.00 8.15 4.29
C ALA A 237 -8.87 9.58 3.75
N ASP A 238 -9.37 9.75 2.53
CA ASP A 238 -9.28 11.01 1.79
C ASP A 238 -10.67 11.54 1.48
N LEU A 239 -10.94 12.75 1.97
CA LEU A 239 -12.14 13.47 1.60
C LEU A 239 -11.87 14.24 0.31
N TYR A 240 -12.73 14.09 -0.68
CA TYR A 240 -12.55 14.74 -1.98
C TYR A 240 -13.86 15.23 -2.60
N VAL A 241 -13.70 16.06 -3.61
CA VAL A 241 -14.73 16.47 -4.57
C VAL A 241 -14.26 16.18 -5.99
N THR A 242 -15.16 16.26 -6.96
CA THR A 242 -14.86 16.06 -8.37
C THR A 242 -15.31 17.29 -9.16
N GLU A 243 -14.79 17.47 -10.38
CA GLU A 243 -15.24 18.55 -11.26
C GLU A 243 -16.74 18.47 -11.56
N GLU A 244 -17.27 17.25 -11.71
CA GLU A 244 -18.70 17.03 -11.95
C GLU A 244 -19.56 17.37 -10.73
N ARG A 245 -19.03 17.15 -9.52
CA ARG A 245 -19.76 17.33 -8.25
C ARG A 245 -18.91 18.08 -7.21
N PRO A 246 -18.63 19.38 -7.43
CA PRO A 246 -17.70 20.17 -6.60
C PRO A 246 -18.23 20.49 -5.19
N ASN A 247 -19.54 20.32 -4.96
CA ASN A 247 -20.17 20.54 -3.66
C ASN A 247 -20.54 19.23 -2.95
N TYR A 248 -20.19 18.08 -3.54
CA TYR A 248 -20.50 16.78 -2.97
C TYR A 248 -19.22 16.12 -2.48
N LYS A 249 -18.93 16.31 -1.20
CA LYS A 249 -17.78 15.71 -0.54
C LYS A 249 -18.08 14.27 -0.16
N ARG A 250 -17.14 13.39 -0.46
CA ARG A 250 -17.16 11.99 -0.03
C ARG A 250 -15.75 11.52 0.30
N TRP A 251 -15.68 10.57 1.20
CA TRP A 251 -14.49 9.88 1.63
C TRP A 251 -14.20 8.71 0.70
N PHE A 252 -12.96 8.60 0.25
CA PHE A 252 -12.37 7.35 -0.22
C PHE A 252 -11.57 6.78 0.95
N VAL A 253 -11.89 5.57 1.38
CA VAL A 253 -11.21 4.92 2.50
C VAL A 253 -10.60 3.63 2.01
N GLU A 254 -9.30 3.49 2.20
CA GLU A 254 -8.50 2.34 1.81
C GLU A 254 -7.87 1.67 3.03
N PHE A 255 -7.86 0.34 3.02
CA PHE A 255 -7.29 -0.55 4.02
C PHE A 255 -6.26 -1.43 3.32
N MET A 256 -4.98 -1.09 3.44
CA MET A 256 -3.86 -1.88 2.91
C MET A 256 -3.40 -2.91 3.94
N LEU A 257 -3.39 -4.19 3.56
CA LEU A 257 -2.87 -5.31 4.35
C LEU A 257 -1.52 -5.75 3.80
N ASN A 258 -0.69 -6.37 4.66
CA ASN A 258 0.63 -6.94 4.32
C ASN A 258 1.68 -5.95 3.76
N CYS A 259 1.81 -4.76 4.33
CA CYS A 259 2.89 -3.83 3.98
C CYS A 259 4.29 -4.25 4.53
N ASP A 260 4.39 -5.40 5.19
CA ASP A 260 5.61 -5.88 5.88
C ASP A 260 6.58 -6.68 4.99
N ASN A 261 6.22 -7.02 3.74
CA ASN A 261 7.13 -7.73 2.83
C ASN A 261 7.89 -6.71 1.97
N GLU A 262 9.17 -6.56 2.28
CA GLU A 262 10.05 -5.52 1.74
C GLU A 262 10.28 -5.54 0.21
N ASP A 263 9.80 -6.54 -0.53
CA ASP A 263 10.18 -6.73 -1.94
C ASP A 263 9.03 -6.81 -2.97
N VAL A 264 7.76 -6.69 -2.55
CA VAL A 264 6.63 -6.62 -3.49
C VAL A 264 5.57 -5.72 -2.89
N MET A 265 5.11 -4.70 -3.62
CA MET A 265 3.83 -4.04 -3.38
C MET A 265 2.71 -5.05 -3.70
N ASP A 266 2.59 -6.07 -2.85
CA ASP A 266 1.57 -7.11 -2.92
C ASP A 266 0.36 -6.60 -2.14
N ASP A 267 -0.32 -5.63 -2.76
CA ASP A 267 -1.33 -4.80 -2.11
C ASP A 267 -2.60 -5.60 -1.86
N ARG A 268 -2.65 -6.23 -0.70
CA ARG A 268 -3.88 -6.72 -0.11
C ARG A 268 -4.75 -5.54 0.34
N GLY A 269 -5.31 -4.78 -0.60
CA GLY A 269 -6.11 -3.57 -0.37
C GLY A 269 -7.63 -3.77 -0.44
N TYR A 270 -8.36 -3.34 0.60
CA TYR A 270 -9.82 -3.14 0.54
C TYR A 270 -10.14 -1.65 0.52
N TRP A 271 -11.11 -1.21 -0.29
CA TRP A 271 -11.55 0.18 -0.27
C TRP A 271 -13.08 0.34 -0.24
N ALA A 272 -13.54 1.50 0.19
CA ALA A 272 -14.94 1.89 0.16
C ALA A 272 -15.09 3.41 0.02
N PHE A 273 -16.25 3.84 -0.49
CA PHE A 273 -16.63 5.25 -0.51
C PHE A 273 -17.73 5.54 0.52
N VAL A 274 -17.57 6.63 1.27
CA VAL A 274 -18.54 7.07 2.29
C VAL A 274 -18.90 8.52 2.05
N ASP A 275 -20.17 8.86 1.90
CA ASP A 275 -20.58 10.25 1.75
C ASP A 275 -20.36 11.08 3.03
N GLY A 276 -20.39 12.41 2.91
CA GLY A 276 -20.24 13.31 4.05
C GLY A 276 -21.28 13.12 5.18
N THR A 277 -22.35 12.36 4.96
CA THR A 277 -23.37 12.06 5.99
C THR A 277 -23.21 10.69 6.64
N GLY A 278 -22.22 9.90 6.22
CA GLY A 278 -21.93 8.58 6.77
C GLY A 278 -22.69 7.43 6.11
N HIS A 279 -23.06 7.56 4.84
CA HIS A 279 -23.58 6.45 4.06
C HIS A 279 -22.53 5.90 3.10
N LEU A 280 -22.45 4.58 3.01
CA LEU A 280 -21.70 3.90 1.96
C LEU A 280 -22.31 4.21 0.59
N ILE A 281 -21.49 4.65 -0.35
CA ILE A 281 -21.91 5.02 -1.71
C ILE A 281 -21.09 4.30 -2.79
N GLU A 282 -21.68 4.15 -3.97
CA GLU A 282 -20.91 3.94 -5.19
C GLU A 282 -20.46 5.33 -5.67
N ASP A 283 -19.17 5.50 -5.98
CA ASP A 283 -18.72 6.74 -6.63
C ASP A 283 -18.40 6.50 -8.10
N THR A 284 -19.30 6.98 -8.97
CA THR A 284 -19.22 6.83 -10.42
C THR A 284 -18.35 7.89 -11.10
N ASP A 285 -17.82 8.87 -10.36
CA ASP A 285 -17.02 9.96 -10.94
C ASP A 285 -15.52 9.64 -11.03
N ARG A 286 -15.01 8.69 -10.23
CA ARG A 286 -13.64 8.21 -10.39
C ARG A 286 -13.61 7.17 -11.52
N SER A 287 -12.54 7.21 -12.32
CA SER A 287 -12.38 6.45 -13.56
C SER A 287 -12.61 4.94 -13.41
N ALA A 288 -12.92 4.31 -14.55
CA ALA A 288 -13.44 2.95 -14.66
C ALA A 288 -12.54 1.82 -14.14
N GLU A 289 -11.30 2.11 -13.74
CA GLU A 289 -10.31 1.12 -13.28
C GLU A 289 -10.52 0.70 -11.81
N LEU A 290 -11.22 1.52 -11.02
CA LEU A 290 -11.69 1.16 -9.66
C LEU A 290 -13.13 0.61 -9.64
N ILE A 291 -13.77 0.47 -10.80
CA ILE A 291 -15.13 -0.12 -10.95
C ILE A 291 -15.01 -1.65 -10.97
N ILE A 292 -14.39 -2.20 -9.92
CA ILE A 292 -14.45 -3.61 -9.61
C ILE A 292 -15.01 -3.71 -8.20
N GLU A 293 -16.04 -4.55 -8.05
CA GLU A 293 -17.05 -4.58 -6.99
C GLU A 293 -16.64 -3.91 -5.68
N THR A 294 -16.99 -2.63 -5.50
CA THR A 294 -16.90 -2.01 -4.18
C THR A 294 -17.82 -2.75 -3.21
N PRO A 295 -17.53 -2.74 -1.89
CA PRO A 295 -18.44 -3.25 -0.86
C PRO A 295 -19.86 -2.71 -1.01
N VAL A 296 -19.99 -1.48 -1.53
CA VAL A 296 -21.26 -0.81 -1.73
C VAL A 296 -22.06 -1.43 -2.87
N ASN A 297 -21.45 -1.79 -3.99
CA ASN A 297 -22.16 -2.47 -5.08
C ASN A 297 -22.75 -3.81 -4.62
N ARG A 298 -22.04 -4.53 -3.74
CA ARG A 298 -22.55 -5.76 -3.12
C ARG A 298 -23.65 -5.52 -2.07
N LEU A 299 -23.56 -4.43 -1.30
CA LEU A 299 -24.58 -4.07 -0.32
C LEU A 299 -25.85 -3.48 -0.96
N LEU A 300 -25.71 -2.69 -2.04
CA LEU A 300 -26.82 -2.06 -2.78
C LEU A 300 -27.56 -3.05 -3.68
N SER A 301 -26.86 -4.04 -4.22
CA SER A 301 -27.48 -5.15 -4.97
C SER A 301 -28.29 -6.11 -4.09
N ALA A 302 -28.38 -5.88 -2.76
CA ALA A 302 -29.21 -6.67 -1.84
C ALA A 302 -30.75 -6.59 -2.10
N GLY A 303 -31.18 -5.95 -3.20
CA GLY A 303 -32.53 -6.01 -3.74
C GLY A 303 -32.62 -6.16 -5.26
N GLU A 304 -31.49 -6.38 -5.94
CA GLU A 304 -31.40 -6.58 -7.39
C GLU A 304 -31.39 -8.08 -7.74
N GLU A 305 -31.32 -8.43 -9.03
CA GLU A 305 -31.24 -9.84 -9.42
C GLU A 305 -30.01 -10.48 -8.77
N PRO A 306 -30.12 -11.71 -8.22
CA PRO A 306 -29.00 -12.38 -7.58
C PRO A 306 -27.80 -12.42 -8.51
N VAL A 307 -26.65 -11.98 -8.02
CA VAL A 307 -25.39 -12.10 -8.76
C VAL A 307 -25.16 -13.60 -9.05
N PRO A 308 -24.85 -13.98 -10.30
CA PRO A 308 -24.62 -15.38 -10.60
C PRO A 308 -23.51 -15.99 -9.75
N PRO A 309 -23.64 -17.25 -9.28
CA PRO A 309 -22.64 -17.88 -8.40
C PRO A 309 -21.22 -17.86 -8.96
N LEU A 310 -21.04 -17.95 -10.28
CA LEU A 310 -19.70 -17.88 -10.89
C LEU A 310 -19.05 -16.50 -10.80
N ILE A 311 -19.84 -15.42 -10.84
CA ILE A 311 -19.34 -14.07 -10.58
C ILE A 311 -18.95 -13.96 -9.11
N GLU A 312 -19.78 -14.46 -8.19
CA GLU A 312 -19.46 -14.44 -6.76
C GLU A 312 -18.18 -15.23 -6.43
N THR A 313 -18.02 -16.44 -6.98
CA THR A 313 -16.80 -17.24 -6.84
C THR A 313 -15.58 -16.46 -7.36
N TYR A 314 -15.66 -15.90 -8.57
CA TYR A 314 -14.57 -15.10 -9.12
C TYR A 314 -14.21 -13.90 -8.21
N SER A 315 -15.20 -13.14 -7.75
CA SER A 315 -14.99 -12.02 -6.82
C SER A 315 -14.35 -12.45 -5.51
N HIS A 316 -14.64 -13.65 -5.00
CA HIS A 316 -13.97 -14.18 -3.81
C HIS A 316 -12.48 -14.42 -4.02
N TYR A 317 -12.07 -15.03 -5.14
CA TYR A 317 -10.65 -15.22 -5.42
C TYR A 317 -9.93 -13.90 -5.68
N MET A 318 -10.55 -13.00 -6.45
CA MET A 318 -10.04 -11.65 -6.69
C MET A 318 -9.68 -10.92 -5.41
N ILE A 319 -10.47 -11.11 -4.35
CA ILE A 319 -10.27 -10.44 -3.06
C ILE A 319 -9.46 -11.25 -2.08
N TYR A 320 -9.33 -12.54 -2.29
CA TYR A 320 -8.32 -13.31 -1.60
C TYR A 320 -6.91 -12.93 -2.08
N GLU A 321 -6.76 -12.77 -3.39
CA GLU A 321 -5.49 -12.46 -4.08
C GLU A 321 -5.25 -10.95 -4.25
N LEU A 322 -6.26 -10.14 -3.94
CA LEU A 322 -6.30 -8.67 -4.07
C LEU A 322 -5.78 -8.16 -5.40
N ASN A 323 -6.13 -8.92 -6.42
CA ASN A 323 -5.84 -8.57 -7.77
C ASN A 323 -7.01 -8.97 -8.64
N VAL A 324 -7.39 -8.07 -9.52
CA VAL A 324 -8.50 -8.25 -10.44
C VAL A 324 -8.10 -9.05 -11.68
N LEU A 325 -6.81 -9.33 -11.84
CA LEU A 325 -6.27 -10.02 -13.00
C LEU A 325 -5.74 -11.36 -12.55
N VAL A 326 -6.34 -12.46 -13.03
CA VAL A 326 -5.98 -13.83 -12.60
C VAL A 326 -4.51 -14.13 -12.87
N ARG A 327 -3.92 -13.49 -13.88
CA ARG A 327 -2.49 -13.58 -14.20
C ARG A 327 -1.54 -13.21 -13.07
N ASN A 328 -1.98 -12.36 -12.14
CA ASN A 328 -1.20 -11.90 -11.00
C ASN A 328 -1.37 -12.77 -9.76
N TRP A 329 -2.31 -13.71 -9.76
CA TRP A 329 -2.58 -14.55 -8.59
C TRP A 329 -1.46 -15.55 -8.33
N SER A 330 -1.37 -16.02 -7.09
CA SER A 330 -0.57 -17.17 -6.69
C SER A 330 -0.88 -18.40 -7.54
N ILE A 331 0.10 -19.29 -7.70
CA ILE A 331 -0.08 -20.52 -8.48
C ILE A 331 -1.14 -21.44 -7.83
N GLU A 332 -1.20 -21.44 -6.49
CA GLU A 332 -2.22 -22.15 -5.72
C GLU A 332 -3.62 -21.63 -6.01
N ALA A 333 -3.84 -20.32 -5.95
CA ALA A 333 -5.15 -19.75 -6.24
C ALA A 333 -5.55 -19.92 -7.70
N LYS A 334 -4.61 -19.79 -8.65
CA LYS A 334 -4.87 -20.10 -10.07
C LYS A 334 -5.34 -21.56 -10.24
N ALA A 335 -4.68 -22.50 -9.56
CA ALA A 335 -5.04 -23.92 -9.63
C ALA A 335 -6.40 -24.22 -9.00
N GLU A 336 -6.68 -23.67 -7.81
CA GLU A 336 -7.97 -23.83 -7.12
C GLU A 336 -9.12 -23.20 -7.92
N TYR A 337 -8.95 -21.94 -8.35
CA TYR A 337 -9.89 -21.24 -9.21
C TYR A 337 -10.15 -21.99 -10.52
N SER A 338 -9.10 -22.47 -11.19
CA SER A 338 -9.24 -23.19 -12.45
C SER A 338 -9.99 -24.51 -12.26
N ALA A 339 -9.70 -25.26 -11.19
CA ALA A 339 -10.41 -26.49 -10.88
C ALA A 339 -11.91 -26.27 -10.59
N GLU A 340 -12.26 -25.16 -9.95
CA GLU A 340 -13.64 -24.83 -9.57
C GLU A 340 -14.45 -24.20 -10.72
N VAL A 341 -13.88 -23.21 -11.40
CA VAL A 341 -14.62 -22.31 -12.30
C VAL A 341 -14.58 -22.78 -13.75
N ARG A 342 -13.44 -23.28 -14.22
CA ARG A 342 -13.27 -23.63 -15.65
C ARG A 342 -14.28 -24.66 -16.17
N PRO A 343 -14.57 -25.79 -15.49
CA PRO A 343 -15.51 -26.78 -16.02
C PRO A 343 -16.91 -26.19 -16.24
N GLN A 344 -17.30 -25.24 -15.38
CA GLN A 344 -18.59 -24.56 -15.48
C GLN A 344 -18.57 -23.62 -16.69
N VAL A 345 -17.54 -22.78 -16.84
CA VAL A 345 -17.44 -21.84 -17.97
C VAL A 345 -17.37 -22.56 -19.33
N GLN A 346 -16.67 -23.69 -19.41
CA GLN A 346 -16.64 -24.50 -20.65
C GLN A 346 -18.05 -25.02 -21.02
N ALA A 347 -18.84 -25.46 -20.05
CA ALA A 347 -20.23 -25.85 -20.30
C ALA A 347 -21.11 -24.66 -20.76
N LEU A 348 -20.84 -23.44 -20.28
CA LEU A 348 -21.52 -22.22 -20.74
C LEU A 348 -21.15 -21.88 -22.19
N LEU A 349 -19.88 -22.00 -22.55
CA LEU A 349 -19.41 -21.79 -23.92
C LEU A 349 -20.01 -22.81 -24.90
N GLU A 350 -20.10 -24.08 -24.50
CA GLU A 350 -20.73 -25.14 -25.30
C GLU A 350 -22.23 -24.93 -25.48
N SER A 351 -22.93 -24.48 -24.43
CA SER A 351 -24.38 -24.24 -24.47
C SER A 351 -24.76 -22.90 -25.11
N GLY A 352 -23.85 -21.93 -25.12
CA GLY A 352 -24.08 -20.56 -25.57
C GLY A 352 -24.79 -19.67 -24.55
N ASP A 353 -25.10 -20.18 -23.35
CA ASP A 353 -25.72 -19.39 -22.27
C ASP A 353 -24.65 -18.74 -21.41
N LEU A 354 -24.34 -17.47 -21.69
CA LEU A 354 -23.33 -16.70 -20.96
C LEU A 354 -23.93 -15.87 -19.81
N ALA A 355 -25.23 -16.00 -19.52
CA ALA A 355 -25.86 -15.29 -18.40
C ALA A 355 -25.17 -15.58 -17.06
N PRO A 356 -24.69 -16.82 -16.76
CA PRO A 356 -24.05 -17.10 -15.47
C PRO A 356 -22.69 -16.44 -15.26
N ILE A 357 -22.07 -15.88 -16.30
CA ILE A 357 -20.83 -15.08 -16.20
C ILE A 357 -21.06 -13.63 -16.61
N THR A 358 -22.32 -13.20 -16.67
CA THR A 358 -22.72 -11.82 -16.93
C THR A 358 -23.27 -11.26 -15.64
N ASN A 359 -22.73 -10.14 -15.15
CA ASN A 359 -23.32 -9.47 -14.00
C ASN A 359 -24.58 -8.69 -14.48
N PRO A 360 -25.81 -9.11 -14.11
CA PRO A 360 -27.04 -8.48 -14.59
C PRO A 360 -27.20 -7.05 -14.06
N ASN A 361 -26.49 -6.72 -12.99
CA ASN A 361 -26.52 -5.42 -12.32
C ASN A 361 -25.42 -4.47 -12.83
N SER A 362 -24.53 -4.95 -13.73
CA SER A 362 -23.56 -4.08 -14.40
C SER A 362 -24.27 -3.09 -15.32
N ARG A 363 -23.76 -1.85 -15.37
CA ARG A 363 -24.18 -0.83 -16.36
C ARG A 363 -24.14 -1.35 -17.80
N TYR A 364 -23.22 -2.27 -18.07
CA TYR A 364 -23.12 -3.00 -19.32
C TYR A 364 -23.07 -4.50 -19.02
N PRO A 365 -24.22 -5.21 -19.04
CA PRO A 365 -24.30 -6.63 -18.72
C PRO A 365 -23.72 -7.44 -19.88
N LEU A 366 -22.39 -7.51 -19.92
CA LEU A 366 -21.60 -8.33 -20.82
C LEU A 366 -20.97 -9.49 -20.05
N PRO A 367 -20.69 -10.62 -20.72
CA PRO A 367 -19.90 -11.70 -20.13
C PRO A 367 -18.57 -11.15 -19.62
N ASN A 368 -18.19 -11.51 -18.40
CA ASN A 368 -16.96 -11.05 -17.78
C ASN A 368 -15.75 -11.54 -18.62
N PRO A 369 -14.99 -10.62 -19.24
CA PRO A 369 -13.90 -10.98 -20.15
C PRO A 369 -12.75 -11.68 -19.44
N GLU A 370 -12.54 -11.39 -18.15
CA GLU A 370 -11.47 -11.96 -17.36
C GLU A 370 -11.77 -13.41 -16.99
N ILE A 371 -13.03 -13.73 -16.64
CA ILE A 371 -13.48 -15.11 -16.45
C ILE A 371 -13.35 -15.91 -17.74
N LEU A 372 -13.70 -15.31 -18.89
CA LEU A 372 -13.56 -15.97 -20.19
C LEU A 372 -12.11 -16.27 -20.54
N ALA A 373 -11.21 -15.31 -20.31
CA ALA A 373 -9.80 -15.45 -20.66
C ALA A 373 -9.07 -16.41 -19.73
N SER A 374 -9.23 -16.24 -18.42
CA SER A 374 -8.55 -17.05 -17.40
C SER A 374 -8.97 -18.53 -17.41
N THR A 375 -10.16 -18.85 -17.93
CA THR A 375 -10.66 -20.24 -18.02
C THR A 375 -10.39 -20.90 -19.38
N HIS A 376 -9.66 -20.24 -20.27
CA HIS A 376 -9.26 -20.84 -21.54
C HIS A 376 -8.39 -22.09 -21.31
N TYR A 377 -7.35 -21.94 -20.48
CA TYR A 377 -6.47 -23.02 -20.05
C TYR A 377 -6.89 -23.57 -18.70
N ALA A 378 -6.50 -24.82 -18.42
CA ALA A 378 -6.59 -25.41 -17.09
C ALA A 378 -5.27 -25.20 -16.36
N TYR A 379 -5.32 -24.67 -15.14
CA TYR A 379 -4.14 -24.48 -14.30
C TYR A 379 -4.12 -25.48 -13.16
N GLY A 380 -2.93 -25.94 -12.81
CA GLY A 380 -2.73 -26.91 -11.74
C GLY A 380 -1.47 -26.59 -10.94
N LEU A 381 -1.08 -27.55 -10.10
CA LEU A 381 0.17 -27.50 -9.35
C LEU A 381 1.16 -28.54 -9.89
N PRO A 382 2.47 -28.22 -9.93
CA PRO A 382 3.48 -29.20 -10.29
C PRO A 382 3.50 -30.35 -9.26
N SER A 383 3.64 -31.58 -9.73
CA SER A 383 3.91 -32.72 -8.85
C SER A 383 5.34 -32.63 -8.29
N GLY A 384 5.63 -33.35 -7.20
CA GLY A 384 6.96 -33.28 -6.56
C GLY A 384 8.12 -33.79 -7.42
N ASP A 385 7.84 -34.51 -8.52
CA ASP A 385 8.81 -34.97 -9.52
C ASP A 385 8.82 -34.11 -10.80
N ALA A 386 7.96 -33.09 -10.89
CA ALA A 386 7.94 -32.11 -11.96
C ALA A 386 8.97 -30.99 -11.71
N VAL A 387 9.28 -30.24 -12.76
CA VAL A 387 10.05 -29.00 -12.63
C VAL A 387 9.27 -28.03 -11.76
N GLN A 388 9.94 -27.44 -10.77
CA GLN A 388 9.31 -26.48 -9.85
C GLN A 388 9.35 -25.07 -10.43
N GLU A 389 8.52 -24.16 -9.91
CA GLU A 389 8.37 -22.80 -10.42
C GLU A 389 9.70 -22.05 -10.51
N SER A 390 10.50 -22.07 -9.44
CA SER A 390 11.80 -21.39 -9.40
C SER A 390 12.76 -21.90 -10.48
N GLU A 391 12.80 -23.20 -10.72
CA GLU A 391 13.60 -23.82 -11.76
C GLU A 391 13.08 -23.45 -13.16
N ALA A 392 11.76 -23.42 -13.36
CA ALA A 392 11.15 -22.99 -14.61
C ALA A 392 11.48 -21.52 -14.94
N LEU A 393 11.43 -20.64 -13.95
CA LEU A 393 11.78 -19.22 -14.09
C LEU A 393 13.26 -19.03 -14.43
N GLU A 394 14.17 -19.77 -13.78
CA GLU A 394 15.59 -19.76 -14.11
C GLU A 394 15.86 -20.23 -15.55
N LEU A 395 15.23 -21.33 -15.96
CA LEU A 395 15.33 -21.86 -17.32
C LEU A 395 14.79 -20.86 -18.34
N ALA A 396 13.67 -20.21 -18.04
CA ALA A 396 13.07 -19.21 -18.92
C ALA A 396 13.98 -17.99 -19.14
N ARG A 397 14.53 -17.41 -18.07
CA ARG A 397 15.48 -16.28 -18.18
C ARG A 397 16.70 -16.65 -19.01
N LYS A 398 17.29 -17.82 -18.74
CA LYS A 398 18.44 -18.31 -19.50
C LYS A 398 18.15 -18.44 -20.99
N MET A 399 16.96 -18.93 -21.37
CA MET A 399 16.57 -19.06 -22.77
C MET A 399 16.40 -17.70 -23.47
N ILE A 400 15.84 -16.72 -22.76
CA ILE A 400 15.69 -15.34 -23.27
C ILE A 400 17.08 -14.73 -23.48
N GLU A 401 17.98 -14.86 -22.50
CA GLU A 401 19.35 -14.37 -22.60
C GLU A 401 20.11 -15.00 -23.77
N GLU A 402 20.06 -16.34 -23.89
CA GLU A 402 20.75 -17.06 -24.96
C GLU A 402 20.19 -16.75 -26.37
N THR A 403 18.88 -16.48 -26.48
CA THR A 403 18.21 -16.30 -27.78
C THR A 403 18.16 -14.84 -28.22
N PHE A 404 17.80 -13.93 -27.32
CA PHE A 404 17.54 -12.52 -27.62
C PHE A 404 18.62 -11.57 -27.09
N GLY A 405 19.50 -12.06 -26.21
CA GLY A 405 20.59 -11.26 -25.64
C GLY A 405 20.16 -10.30 -24.54
N THR A 406 18.93 -10.40 -24.03
CA THR A 406 18.49 -9.66 -22.82
C THR A 406 19.09 -10.33 -21.59
N PRO A 407 19.95 -9.64 -20.82
CA PRO A 407 20.61 -10.24 -19.65
C PRO A 407 19.61 -10.76 -18.62
N ALA A 408 19.91 -11.89 -17.99
CA ALA A 408 19.07 -12.44 -16.93
C ALA A 408 18.91 -11.48 -15.73
N GLU A 409 19.93 -10.66 -15.45
CA GLU A 409 19.91 -9.62 -14.42
C GLU A 409 18.87 -8.54 -14.75
N THR A 410 18.83 -8.07 -16.00
CA THR A 410 17.80 -7.13 -16.48
C THR A 410 16.39 -7.72 -16.35
N LEU A 411 16.21 -9.01 -16.62
CA LEU A 411 14.91 -9.69 -16.45
C LEU A 411 14.48 -9.83 -14.98
N LEU A 412 15.40 -9.65 -14.03
CA LEU A 412 15.12 -9.69 -12.58
C LEU A 412 14.86 -8.30 -12.00
N SER A 413 15.57 -7.26 -12.49
CA SER A 413 15.48 -5.91 -11.95
C SER A 413 14.44 -5.04 -12.64
N ASP A 414 14.35 -5.11 -13.98
CA ASP A 414 13.64 -4.10 -14.78
C ASP A 414 12.37 -4.68 -15.43
N TRP A 415 12.10 -5.96 -15.21
CA TRP A 415 11.02 -6.71 -15.83
C TRP A 415 10.19 -7.44 -14.78
N SER A 416 8.89 -7.53 -15.05
CA SER A 416 7.95 -8.35 -14.31
C SER A 416 7.55 -9.56 -15.13
N PHE A 417 6.92 -10.54 -14.50
CA PHE A 417 6.49 -11.74 -15.18
C PHE A 417 5.16 -12.29 -14.68
N TYR A 418 4.46 -12.99 -15.57
CA TYR A 418 3.36 -13.88 -15.24
C TYR A 418 3.82 -15.32 -15.39
N VAL A 419 3.42 -16.17 -14.45
CA VAL A 419 3.75 -17.58 -14.46
C VAL A 419 2.50 -18.44 -14.27
N TYR A 420 2.44 -19.53 -15.04
CA TYR A 420 1.36 -20.50 -15.03
C TYR A 420 1.90 -21.92 -15.16
N TYR A 421 1.24 -22.85 -14.47
CA TYR A 421 1.39 -24.28 -14.73
C TYR A 421 0.15 -24.81 -15.45
N ASP A 422 0.24 -24.88 -16.78
CA ASP A 422 -0.84 -25.30 -17.67
C ASP A 422 -0.95 -26.83 -17.70
N VAL A 423 -2.11 -27.33 -17.28
CA VAL A 423 -2.50 -28.75 -17.27
C VAL A 423 -3.66 -29.04 -18.22
N THR A 424 -3.96 -28.15 -19.17
CA THR A 424 -4.99 -28.33 -20.20
C THR A 424 -4.80 -29.66 -20.95
N ASN A 425 -3.54 -30.05 -21.17
CA ASN A 425 -3.16 -31.40 -21.56
C ASN A 425 -2.41 -32.08 -20.42
N GLU A 426 -3.11 -32.84 -19.57
CA GLU A 426 -2.52 -33.54 -18.42
C GLU A 426 -1.35 -34.47 -18.78
N ALA A 427 -1.29 -34.97 -20.03
CA ALA A 427 -0.19 -35.81 -20.48
C ALA A 427 1.12 -35.02 -20.66
N GLN A 428 1.00 -33.74 -21.00
CA GLN A 428 2.09 -32.80 -21.31
C GLN A 428 1.81 -31.46 -20.62
N PRO A 429 1.96 -31.40 -19.29
CA PRO A 429 1.82 -30.13 -18.57
C PRO A 429 2.93 -29.18 -19.01
N LEU A 430 2.67 -27.88 -18.97
CA LEU A 430 3.61 -26.84 -19.40
C LEU A 430 3.81 -25.79 -18.31
N TRP A 431 5.04 -25.33 -18.15
CA TRP A 431 5.27 -24.02 -17.57
C TRP A 431 5.12 -22.96 -18.65
N ARG A 432 4.30 -21.94 -18.40
CA ARG A 432 4.26 -20.73 -19.21
C ARG A 432 4.76 -19.57 -18.40
N VAL A 433 5.73 -18.85 -18.95
CA VAL A 433 6.29 -17.65 -18.33
C VAL A 433 6.23 -16.52 -19.35
N ILE A 434 5.66 -15.40 -18.96
CA ILE A 434 5.58 -14.21 -19.80
C ILE A 434 6.31 -13.07 -19.12
N TYR A 435 7.35 -12.56 -19.75
CA TYR A 435 8.15 -11.44 -19.27
C TYR A 435 7.76 -10.16 -20.00
N TYR A 436 7.60 -9.06 -19.25
CA TYR A 436 7.37 -7.72 -19.78
C TYR A 436 8.13 -6.66 -18.94
N PRO A 437 8.56 -5.54 -19.54
CA PRO A 437 9.25 -4.47 -18.80
C PRO A 437 8.33 -3.80 -17.77
N ILE A 438 8.88 -3.43 -16.62
CA ILE A 438 8.16 -2.68 -15.57
C ILE A 438 7.88 -1.24 -16.03
N SER A 439 8.83 -0.63 -16.76
CA SER A 439 8.70 0.69 -17.37
C SER A 439 8.80 0.62 -18.89
N PHE A 440 8.01 1.45 -19.57
CA PHE A 440 8.04 1.61 -21.03
C PHE A 440 8.78 2.89 -21.45
N GLU A 441 9.28 3.66 -20.49
CA GLU A 441 9.92 4.95 -20.75
C GLU A 441 11.21 4.77 -21.56
N GLY A 442 11.39 5.62 -22.58
CA GLY A 442 12.55 5.57 -23.46
C GLY A 442 12.60 4.38 -24.45
N MET A 443 11.62 3.46 -24.42
CA MET A 443 11.58 2.32 -25.34
C MET A 443 10.87 2.65 -26.65
N ALA A 444 11.58 2.53 -27.77
CA ALA A 444 11.00 2.70 -29.10
C ALA A 444 10.05 1.55 -29.51
N ALA A 445 10.28 0.36 -28.95
CA ALA A 445 9.44 -0.82 -29.02
C ALA A 445 9.55 -1.54 -27.67
N VAL A 446 8.43 -2.04 -27.14
CA VAL A 446 8.39 -2.68 -25.82
C VAL A 446 8.34 -4.19 -26.03
N PRO A 447 9.46 -4.92 -25.90
CA PRO A 447 9.49 -6.36 -26.10
C PRO A 447 8.72 -7.09 -25.01
N VAL A 448 8.00 -8.14 -25.40
CA VAL A 448 7.33 -9.09 -24.51
C VAL A 448 7.81 -10.49 -24.87
N TYR A 449 8.30 -11.23 -23.89
CA TYR A 449 8.75 -12.61 -24.11
C TYR A 449 7.73 -13.60 -23.58
N ARG A 450 7.38 -14.60 -24.38
CA ARG A 450 6.60 -15.77 -23.93
C ARG A 450 7.48 -17.00 -24.02
N VAL A 451 7.64 -17.70 -22.91
CA VAL A 451 8.40 -18.94 -22.80
C VAL A 451 7.47 -20.06 -22.41
N GLU A 452 7.52 -21.18 -23.12
CA GLU A 452 6.83 -22.41 -22.74
C GLU A 452 7.83 -23.55 -22.57
N LEU A 453 7.77 -24.22 -21.43
CA LEU A 453 8.63 -25.34 -21.06
C LEU A 453 7.79 -26.58 -20.78
N ASP A 454 8.31 -27.76 -21.11
CA ASP A 454 7.71 -29.01 -20.66
C ASP A 454 7.77 -29.06 -19.12
N GLY A 455 6.62 -29.21 -18.48
CA GLY A 455 6.48 -29.15 -17.03
C GLY A 455 7.18 -30.30 -16.29
N LYS A 456 7.55 -31.39 -16.98
CA LYS A 456 8.24 -32.55 -16.40
C LYS A 456 9.74 -32.51 -16.64
N THR A 457 10.18 -32.04 -17.81
CA THR A 457 11.60 -32.10 -18.21
C THR A 457 12.30 -30.74 -18.20
N GLY A 458 11.56 -29.64 -18.23
CA GLY A 458 12.10 -28.28 -18.39
C GLY A 458 12.60 -27.99 -19.80
N GLU A 459 12.37 -28.90 -20.77
CA GLU A 459 12.79 -28.70 -22.15
C GLU A 459 11.94 -27.59 -22.81
N ARG A 460 12.59 -26.76 -23.64
CA ARG A 460 11.93 -25.70 -24.40
C ARG A 460 10.88 -26.26 -25.35
N VAL A 461 9.64 -25.85 -25.17
CA VAL A 461 8.53 -26.12 -26.10
C VAL A 461 8.38 -24.97 -27.09
N SER A 462 8.34 -23.73 -26.58
CA SER A 462 8.29 -22.53 -27.42
C SER A 462 9.00 -21.34 -26.73
N LEU A 463 9.41 -20.37 -27.53
CA LEU A 463 9.96 -19.10 -27.07
C LEU A 463 9.72 -18.05 -28.16
N GLU A 464 8.99 -17.00 -27.81
CA GLU A 464 8.56 -15.96 -28.71
C GLU A 464 8.91 -14.58 -28.15
N GLN A 465 9.18 -13.63 -29.04
CA GLN A 465 9.28 -12.20 -28.73
C GLN A 465 8.22 -11.48 -29.56
N ASN A 466 7.40 -10.67 -28.90
CA ASN A 466 6.40 -9.81 -29.51
C ASN A 466 6.65 -8.35 -29.09
N GLU A 467 6.02 -7.40 -29.78
CA GLU A 467 5.97 -6.00 -29.33
C GLU A 467 4.66 -5.75 -28.60
N TRP A 468 4.71 -5.04 -27.47
CA TRP A 468 3.54 -4.71 -26.64
C TRP A 468 2.41 -4.08 -27.45
N GLN A 469 2.76 -3.21 -28.40
CA GLN A 469 1.81 -2.51 -29.28
C GLN A 469 1.05 -3.47 -30.21
N ASP A 470 1.69 -4.54 -30.67
CA ASP A 470 1.08 -5.55 -31.55
C ASP A 470 0.14 -6.50 -30.79
N LEU A 471 0.15 -6.43 -29.46
CA LEU A 471 -0.69 -7.25 -28.61
C LEU A 471 -2.05 -6.58 -28.37
N TYR A 472 -2.17 -5.25 -28.45
CA TYR A 472 -3.35 -4.44 -28.07
C TYR A 472 -4.64 -4.64 -28.91
N ASP A 473 -4.72 -5.63 -29.79
CA ASP A 473 -6.01 -6.06 -30.36
C ASP A 473 -6.81 -6.80 -29.28
N GLU A 474 -7.73 -6.09 -28.63
CA GLU A 474 -8.44 -6.45 -27.37
C GLU A 474 -9.02 -7.88 -27.33
N SER A 475 -9.32 -8.48 -28.48
CA SER A 475 -9.88 -9.83 -28.56
C SER A 475 -8.85 -10.96 -28.49
N LEU A 476 -7.59 -10.69 -28.88
CA LEU A 476 -6.48 -11.65 -28.89
C LEU A 476 -5.50 -11.42 -27.74
N PHE A 477 -5.47 -10.21 -27.18
CA PHE A 477 -4.61 -9.82 -26.08
C PHE A 477 -4.77 -10.80 -24.91
N ASN A 478 -5.95 -10.88 -24.29
CA ASN A 478 -6.15 -11.66 -23.06
C ASN A 478 -5.80 -13.15 -23.24
N LEU A 479 -6.11 -13.77 -24.38
CA LEU A 479 -5.80 -15.19 -24.63
C LEU A 479 -4.32 -15.50 -24.86
N LYS A 480 -3.52 -14.51 -25.25
CA LYS A 480 -2.07 -14.66 -25.44
C LYS A 480 -1.29 -14.50 -24.13
N TRP A 481 -1.89 -13.84 -23.13
CA TRP A 481 -1.30 -13.58 -21.81
C TRP A 481 -1.63 -14.63 -20.76
N TYR A 482 -2.56 -15.53 -21.06
CA TYR A 482 -2.86 -16.79 -20.37
C TYR A 482 -2.26 -17.95 -21.18
#